data_AF-A0A968ZSJ5-F1
#
_entry.id   AF-A0A968ZSJ5-F1
#
_cell.length_a   1.000
_cell.length_b   1.000
_cell.length_c   1.000
_cell.angle_alpha   90.00
_cell.angle_beta   90.00
_cell.angle_gamma   90.00
#
_symmetry.space_group_name_H-M   'P 1'
#
loop_
_entity.id
_entity.type
_entity.pdbx_description
1 polymer ?
#
loop_
_entity_poly.entity_id
_entity_poly.type
_entity_poly.pdbx_seq_one_letter_code
_entity_poly.pdbx_strand_id
1 'polypeptide(L)'
;MIEQLLSCPQGQEGEILQANAALVDAGLLAVMEQYAAYLEGQGNNNAKWLRGFAAQLAQALGMGAEPEQGTTGTAEAEAATKFLLETLQLVADSQGNP
;
A
#
# COMPACT_ATOMS: atom_id res chain seq x y z
N MET A 1 9.43 -3.52 -7.55
CA MET A 1 8.53 -3.62 -6.38
C MET A 1 7.07 -3.57 -6.78
N ILE A 2 6.58 -2.52 -7.43
CA ILE A 2 5.18 -2.43 -7.88
C ILE A 2 4.78 -3.59 -8.79
N GLU A 3 5.64 -3.97 -9.73
CA GLU A 3 5.40 -5.18 -10.55
C GLU A 3 5.37 -6.47 -9.72
N GLN A 4 6.15 -6.54 -8.63
CA GLN A 4 6.13 -7.69 -7.75
C GLN A 4 4.85 -7.73 -6.90
N LEU A 5 4.31 -6.57 -6.51
CA LEU A 5 2.99 -6.47 -5.88
C LEU A 5 1.89 -6.92 -6.84
N LEU A 6 1.97 -6.51 -8.11
CA LEU A 6 1.00 -6.85 -9.15
C LEU A 6 1.05 -8.32 -9.61
N SER A 7 2.22 -8.95 -9.53
CA SER A 7 2.43 -10.36 -9.89
C SER A 7 2.44 -11.30 -8.68
N CYS A 8 2.30 -10.78 -7.46
CA CYS A 8 2.25 -11.62 -6.26
C CYS A 8 0.88 -12.30 -6.12
N PRO A 9 0.85 -13.57 -5.64
CA PRO A 9 -0.36 -14.14 -5.08
C PRO A 9 -0.80 -13.35 -3.84
N GLN A 10 -2.13 -13.28 -3.62
CA GLN A 10 -2.71 -12.60 -2.46
C GLN A 10 -2.06 -13.08 -1.16
N GLY A 11 -1.56 -12.14 -0.36
CA GLY A 11 -0.92 -12.40 0.94
C GLY A 11 0.58 -12.13 0.97
N GLN A 12 1.24 -12.07 -0.19
CA GLN A 12 2.67 -11.71 -0.27
C GLN A 12 2.90 -10.20 -0.45
N GLU A 13 1.85 -9.43 -0.69
CA GLU A 13 1.96 -7.97 -0.81
C GLU A 13 2.48 -7.32 0.48
N GLY A 14 2.06 -7.86 1.64
CA GLY A 14 2.50 -7.39 2.95
C GLY A 14 4.00 -7.60 3.17
N GLU A 15 4.55 -8.75 2.77
CA GLU A 15 5.99 -9.03 2.87
C GLU A 15 6.81 -8.13 1.95
N ILE A 16 6.34 -7.91 0.71
CA ILE A 16 7.02 -7.00 -0.23
C ILE A 16 6.98 -5.57 0.30
N LEU A 17 5.85 -5.11 0.82
CA LEU A 17 5.74 -3.79 1.44
C LEU A 17 6.63 -3.68 2.68
N GLN A 18 6.73 -4.74 3.51
CA GLN A 18 7.54 -4.70 4.71
C GLN A 18 9.04 -4.70 4.41
N ALA A 19 9.47 -5.53 3.45
CA ALA A 19 10.85 -5.58 2.97
C ALA A 19 11.29 -4.24 2.33
N ASN A 20 10.32 -3.48 1.82
CA ASN A 20 10.55 -2.17 1.21
C ASN A 20 9.87 -1.06 2.01
N ALA A 21 9.63 -1.23 3.32
CA ALA A 21 8.86 -0.25 4.12
C ALA A 21 9.51 1.14 4.12
N ALA A 22 10.85 1.19 4.02
CA ALA A 22 11.61 2.44 3.88
C ALA A 22 11.39 3.15 2.53
N LEU A 23 10.86 2.44 1.53
CA LEU A 23 10.47 2.96 0.21
C LEU A 23 8.95 3.16 0.12
N VAL A 24 8.18 2.84 1.16
CA VAL A 24 6.73 3.09 1.20
C VAL A 24 6.54 4.54 1.63
N ASP A 25 6.68 5.44 0.66
CA ASP A 25 6.55 6.88 0.84
C ASP A 25 5.75 7.54 -0.30
N ALA A 26 5.63 8.86 -0.26
CA ALA A 26 4.94 9.64 -1.29
C ALA A 26 5.49 9.37 -2.71
N GLY A 27 6.79 9.08 -2.83
CA GLY A 27 7.44 8.67 -4.06
C GLY A 27 6.91 7.35 -4.60
N LEU A 28 6.68 6.35 -3.75
CA LEU A 28 6.07 5.09 -4.18
C LEU A 28 4.64 5.30 -4.69
N LEU A 29 3.86 6.15 -4.02
CA LEU A 29 2.53 6.53 -4.49
C LEU A 29 2.57 7.15 -5.88
N ALA A 30 3.50 8.08 -6.14
CA ALA A 30 3.66 8.70 -7.45
C ALA A 30 4.03 7.66 -8.52
N VAL A 31 4.89 6.70 -8.20
CA VAL A 31 5.24 5.61 -9.13
C VAL A 31 4.04 4.68 -9.35
N MET A 32 3.25 4.37 -8.32
CA MET A 32 2.03 3.56 -8.45
C MET A 32 1.00 4.23 -9.36
N GLU A 33 0.80 5.54 -9.25
CA GLU A 33 -0.08 6.29 -10.15
C GLU A 33 0.41 6.24 -11.60
N GLN A 34 1.71 6.43 -11.82
CA GLN A 34 2.30 6.36 -13.15
C GLN A 34 2.15 4.96 -13.77
N TYR A 35 2.37 3.92 -12.96
CA TYR A 35 2.20 2.53 -13.40
C TYR A 35 0.74 2.19 -13.65
N ALA A 36 -0.19 2.73 -12.84
CA ALA A 36 -1.62 2.57 -13.05
C ALA A 36 -2.04 3.20 -14.39
N ALA A 37 -1.57 4.41 -14.70
CA ALA A 37 -1.84 5.06 -15.98
C ALA A 37 -1.29 4.24 -17.17
N TYR A 38 -0.10 3.65 -17.02
CA TYR A 38 0.48 2.75 -18.01
C TYR A 38 -0.38 1.49 -18.21
N LEU A 39 -0.88 0.90 -17.12
CA LEU A 39 -1.78 -0.26 -17.15
C LEU A 39 -3.15 0.07 -17.76
N GLU A 40 -3.71 1.26 -17.50
CA GLU A 40 -4.95 1.73 -18.14
C GLU A 40 -4.79 1.80 -19.66
N GLY A 41 -3.64 2.30 -20.12
CA GLY A 41 -3.32 2.35 -21.56
C GLY A 41 -3.26 0.98 -22.22
N GLN A 42 -2.97 -0.07 -21.46
CA GLN A 42 -2.98 -1.46 -21.93
C GLN A 42 -4.33 -2.16 -21.75
N GLY A 43 -5.34 -1.48 -21.20
CA GLY A 43 -6.63 -2.09 -20.86
C GLY A 43 -6.53 -3.12 -19.72
N ASN A 44 -5.49 -3.01 -18.87
CA ASN A 44 -5.30 -3.92 -17.77
C ASN A 44 -6.12 -3.48 -16.55
N ASN A 45 -7.00 -4.36 -16.06
CA ASN A 45 -7.85 -4.12 -14.89
C ASN A 45 -7.05 -3.86 -13.60
N ASN A 46 -5.79 -4.27 -13.56
CA ASN A 46 -4.91 -4.02 -12.43
C ASN A 46 -4.64 -2.53 -12.19
N ALA A 47 -4.88 -1.67 -13.18
CA ALA A 47 -4.75 -0.22 -13.00
C ALA A 47 -5.66 0.34 -11.89
N LYS A 48 -6.92 -0.08 -11.87
CA LYS A 48 -7.88 0.33 -10.84
C LYS A 48 -7.50 -0.21 -9.46
N TRP A 49 -7.07 -1.48 -9.44
CA TRP A 49 -6.58 -2.09 -8.21
C TRP A 49 -5.37 -1.32 -7.66
N LEU A 50 -4.41 -0.98 -8.52
CA LEU A 50 -3.19 -0.26 -8.12
C LEU A 50 -3.48 1.15 -7.62
N ARG A 51 -4.39 1.90 -8.26
CA ARG A 51 -4.85 3.20 -7.73
C ARG A 51 -5.54 3.06 -6.36
N GLY A 52 -6.40 2.06 -6.20
CA GLY A 52 -7.07 1.80 -4.91
C GLY A 52 -6.08 1.42 -3.81
N PHE A 53 -5.06 0.63 -4.16
CA PHE A 53 -3.99 0.24 -3.26
C PHE A 53 -3.09 1.41 -2.88
N ALA A 54 -2.71 2.25 -3.85
CA ALA A 54 -1.97 3.49 -3.61
C ALA A 54 -2.74 4.43 -2.68
N ALA A 55 -4.05 4.60 -2.89
CA ALA A 55 -4.88 5.43 -2.02
C ALA A 55 -4.98 4.88 -0.59
N GLN A 56 -5.00 3.55 -0.42
CA GLN A 56 -4.94 2.91 0.90
C GLN A 56 -3.59 3.14 1.58
N LEU A 57 -2.49 3.05 0.82
CA LEU A 57 -1.15 3.37 1.32
C LEU A 57 -1.02 4.85 1.70
N ALA A 58 -1.58 5.78 0.93
CA ALA A 58 -1.61 7.20 1.30
C ALA A 58 -2.33 7.42 2.64
N GLN A 59 -3.46 6.74 2.86
CA GLN A 59 -4.19 6.82 4.12
C GLN A 59 -3.40 6.22 5.28
N ALA A 60 -2.74 5.07 5.05
CA ALA A 60 -1.87 4.44 6.03
C ALA A 60 -0.71 5.35 6.45
N LEU A 61 -0.10 6.02 5.46
CA LEU A 61 0.97 7.00 5.62
C LEU A 61 0.50 8.36 6.15
N GLY A 62 -0.80 8.53 6.42
CA GLY A 62 -1.37 9.82 6.86
C GLY A 62 -1.22 10.96 5.84
N MET A 63 -0.96 10.63 4.57
CA MET A 63 -0.83 11.56 3.44
C MET A 63 -2.17 11.78 2.72
N GLY A 64 -3.17 10.93 2.97
CA GLY A 64 -4.54 11.12 2.49
C GLY A 64 -5.19 12.30 3.21
N ALA A 65 -5.40 13.40 2.50
CA ALA A 65 -6.08 14.55 3.04
C ALA A 65 -7.58 14.26 3.17
N GLU A 66 -8.08 14.18 4.41
CA GLU A 66 -9.17 15.03 4.90
C GLU A 66 -9.18 15.08 6.45
N PRO A 67 -9.62 16.20 7.05
CA PRO A 67 -9.26 16.60 8.41
C PRO A 67 -10.45 16.54 9.35
N GLU A 68 -10.53 15.56 10.24
CA GLU A 68 -11.45 15.64 11.37
C GLU A 68 -10.68 15.51 12.68
N GLN A 69 -10.19 16.67 13.12
CA GLN A 69 -9.96 17.05 14.51
C GLN A 69 -9.04 16.16 15.34
N GLY A 70 -7.74 16.42 15.22
CA GLY A 70 -6.78 15.99 16.22
C GLY A 70 -5.35 16.18 15.73
N THR A 71 -4.68 17.19 16.26
CA THR A 71 -3.20 17.19 16.38
C THR A 71 -2.73 15.76 16.73
N THR A 72 -1.77 15.13 16.05
CA THR A 72 -0.31 15.35 16.22
C THR A 72 0.45 14.34 15.31
N GLY A 73 1.65 14.70 14.86
CA GLY A 73 2.74 13.72 14.70
C GLY A 73 2.79 12.86 13.43
N THR A 74 3.78 13.13 12.58
CA THR A 74 4.33 12.21 11.57
C THR A 74 4.65 10.81 12.13
N ALA A 75 4.84 10.69 13.46
CA ALA A 75 5.02 9.43 14.17
C ALA A 75 3.75 8.55 14.26
N GLU A 76 2.56 9.15 14.30
CA GLU A 76 1.29 8.39 14.35
C GLU A 76 0.93 7.82 12.98
N ALA A 77 1.26 8.54 11.91
CA ALA A 77 1.20 8.05 10.54
C ALA A 77 2.15 6.85 10.31
N GLU A 78 3.39 6.92 10.82
CA GLU A 78 4.29 5.76 10.78
C GLU A 78 3.77 4.58 11.63
N ALA A 79 3.20 4.85 12.80
CA ALA A 79 2.59 3.82 13.63
C ALA A 79 1.36 3.18 12.96
N ALA A 80 0.51 3.96 12.28
CA ALA A 80 -0.63 3.48 11.52
C ALA A 80 -0.19 2.66 10.29
N THR A 81 0.89 3.07 9.62
CA THR A 81 1.49 2.32 8.50
C THR A 81 2.04 0.99 8.99
N LYS A 82 2.79 1.00 10.11
CA LYS A 82 3.32 -0.22 10.74
C LYS A 82 2.19 -1.15 11.18
N PHE A 83 1.13 -0.60 11.76
CA PHE A 83 -0.05 -1.36 12.15
C PHE A 83 -0.74 -2.00 10.95
N LEU A 84 -0.96 -1.26 9.86
CA LEU A 84 -1.57 -1.81 8.65
C LEU A 84 -0.73 -2.96 8.08
N LEU A 85 0.59 -2.80 8.01
CA LEU A 85 1.53 -3.85 7.61
C LEU A 85 1.43 -5.10 8.50
N GLU A 86 1.38 -4.92 9.82
CA GLU A 86 1.20 -6.01 10.78
C GLU A 86 -0.14 -6.73 10.61
N THR A 87 -1.23 -5.98 10.38
CA THR A 87 -2.56 -6.58 10.16
C THR A 87 -2.66 -7.35 8.85
N LEU A 88 -2.06 -6.86 7.77
CA LEU A 88 -2.01 -7.57 6.50
C LEU A 88 -1.18 -8.86 6.59
N GLN A 89 -0.05 -8.83 7.30
CA GLN A 89 0.72 -10.04 7.57
C GLN A 89 -0.03 -11.03 8.45
N LEU A 90 -0.68 -10.56 9.52
CA LEU A 90 -1.45 -11.42 10.41
C LEU A 90 -2.60 -12.13 9.67
N VAL A 91 -3.25 -11.42 8.73
CA VAL A 91 -4.28 -11.98 7.84
C VAL A 91 -3.69 -12.99 6.85
N ALA A 92 -2.52 -12.71 6.27
CA ALA A 92 -1.82 -13.64 5.39
C ALA A 92 -1.38 -14.92 6.12
N ASP A 93 -0.87 -14.79 7.34
CA ASP A 93 -0.41 -15.89 8.19
C ASP A 93 -1.60 -16.74 8.69
N SER A 94 -2.71 -16.09 9.08
CA SER A 94 -3.91 -16.78 9.57
C SER A 94 -4.66 -17.56 8.48
N GLN A 95 -4.53 -17.18 7.20
CA GLN A 95 -5.09 -17.96 6.08
C GLN A 95 -4.14 -19.08 5.58
N GLY A 96 -2.96 -19.21 6.18
CA GLY A 96 -1.97 -20.24 5.87
C GLY A 96 -2.10 -21.53 6.68
N ASN A 97 -3.24 -21.81 7.33
CA ASN A 97 -3.44 -23.07 8.05
C ASN A 97 -4.24 -24.09 7.20
N PRO A 98 -3.67 -25.28 6.89
CA PRO A 98 -4.22 -26.27 5.96
C PRO A 98 -5.52 -26.94 6.41
#